data_AF-A0A2N9NXX5-F1
#
_entry.id   AF-A0A2N9NXX5-F1
#
_cell.length_a   1.000
_cell.length_b   1.000
_cell.length_c   1.000
_cell.angle_alpha   90.00
_cell.angle_beta   90.00
_cell.angle_gamma   90.00
#
_symmetry.space_group_name_H-M   'P 1'
#
loop_
_entity.id
_entity.type
_entity.pdbx_description
1 polymer ?
#
loop_
_entity_poly.entity_id
_entity_poly.type
_entity_poly.pdbx_seq_one_letter_code
_entity_poly.pdbx_strand_id
1 'polypeptide(L)'
;MIFSILVLILAALMVVLGFIALLKQKTYLDANTGQTTVDVPFAGKMTTNVPALAFVFLGFALAIYDGRKGSAPASPATWTLRGSFAAPQRSNFSWSTGWVELVPTKTHVKLSNNGAFEVTTELEADKFITDAVDELDYTHDLGSSQIDLQQEVQNFDARTNSLIESLDRKTRTIIFKPVSVTFFDQSTN
;
A
#
# COMPACT_ATOMS: atom_id res chain seq x y z
N MET A 1 5.58 4.19 -11.82
CA MET A 1 4.81 5.38 -12.25
C MET A 1 5.03 5.71 -13.73
N ILE A 2 6.28 5.90 -14.21
CA ILE A 2 6.58 6.24 -15.63
C ILE A 2 6.03 5.20 -16.63
N PHE A 3 6.16 3.90 -16.32
CA PHE A 3 5.68 2.82 -17.19
C PHE A 3 4.17 2.86 -17.44
N SER A 4 3.36 3.08 -16.40
CA SER A 4 1.89 3.19 -16.52
C SER A 4 1.48 4.38 -17.39
N ILE A 5 2.15 5.52 -17.24
CA ILE A 5 1.90 6.71 -18.06
C ILE A 5 2.16 6.42 -19.55
N LEU A 6 3.24 5.70 -19.87
CA LEU A 6 3.57 5.31 -21.25
C LEU A 6 2.53 4.37 -21.85
N VAL A 7 2.02 3.41 -21.08
CA VAL A 7 0.95 2.49 -21.52
C VAL A 7 -0.36 3.26 -21.80
N LEU A 8 -0.70 4.23 -20.96
CA LEU A 8 -1.91 5.04 -21.11
C LEU A 8 -1.84 5.97 -22.33
N ILE A 9 -0.66 6.55 -22.59
CA ILE A 9 -0.40 7.33 -23.82
C ILE A 9 -0.52 6.43 -25.06
N LEU A 10 0.05 5.23 -25.03
CA LEU A 10 -0.03 4.28 -26.15
C LEU A 10 -1.49 3.84 -26.41
N ALA A 11 -2.25 3.54 -25.36
CA ALA A 11 -3.65 3.18 -25.47
C ALA A 11 -4.48 4.33 -26.08
N ALA A 12 -4.27 5.57 -25.62
CA ALA A 12 -4.91 6.76 -26.18
C ALA A 12 -4.56 6.93 -27.67
N LEU A 13 -3.29 6.75 -28.05
CA LEU A 13 -2.85 6.80 -29.45
C LEU A 13 -3.52 5.71 -30.29
N MET A 14 -3.62 4.47 -29.81
CA MET A 14 -4.29 3.39 -30.53
C MET A 14 -5.78 3.65 -30.75
N VAL A 15 -6.48 4.18 -29.75
CA VAL A 15 -7.90 4.55 -29.86
C VAL A 15 -8.07 5.68 -30.88
N VAL A 16 -7.26 6.74 -30.79
CA VAL A 16 -7.33 7.89 -31.71
C VAL A 16 -6.98 7.48 -33.14
N LEU A 17 -5.91 6.70 -33.35
CA LEU A 17 -5.51 6.23 -34.68
C LEU A 17 -6.52 5.25 -35.26
N GLY A 18 -7.05 4.30 -34.46
CA GLY A 18 -8.10 3.38 -34.88
C GLY A 18 -9.39 4.12 -35.25
N PHE A 19 -9.78 5.12 -34.47
CA PHE A 19 -10.94 5.97 -34.75
C PHE A 19 -10.75 6.83 -36.02
N ILE A 20 -9.58 7.46 -36.20
CA ILE A 20 -9.26 8.21 -37.43
C ILE A 20 -9.24 7.27 -38.64
N ALA A 21 -8.73 6.04 -38.50
CA ALA A 21 -8.75 5.05 -39.58
C ALA A 21 -10.19 4.64 -39.97
N LEU A 22 -11.08 4.51 -38.99
CA LEU A 22 -12.52 4.28 -39.22
C LEU A 22 -13.19 5.48 -39.91
N LEU A 23 -12.80 6.72 -39.59
CA LEU A 23 -13.35 7.92 -40.26
C LEU A 23 -12.81 8.12 -41.67
N LYS A 24 -11.51 7.85 -41.91
CA LYS A 24 -10.89 7.94 -43.24
C LYS A 24 -11.28 6.81 -44.20
N GLN A 25 -12.02 5.82 -43.70
CA GLN A 25 -12.46 4.63 -44.42
C GLN A 25 -13.38 4.94 -45.63
N LYS A 26 -13.92 6.16 -45.77
CA LYS A 26 -14.54 6.62 -47.03
C LYS A 26 -13.58 6.65 -48.23
N THR A 27 -12.27 6.61 -48.01
CA THR A 27 -11.25 6.87 -49.06
C THR A 27 -10.56 5.60 -49.60
N TYR A 28 -10.82 4.42 -49.01
CA TYR A 28 -10.31 3.14 -49.51
C TYR A 28 -11.48 2.15 -49.67
N LEU A 29 -12.38 2.48 -50.59
CA LEU A 29 -13.38 1.55 -51.12
C LEU A 29 -12.75 0.78 -52.29
N ASP A 30 -11.70 0.00 -52.03
CA ASP A 30 -11.24 -1.01 -52.97
C ASP A 30 -12.03 -2.30 -52.67
N ALA A 31 -12.63 -2.89 -53.69
CA ALA A 31 -13.46 -4.10 -53.58
C ALA A 31 -12.61 -5.34 -53.25
N ASN A 32 -11.28 -5.25 -53.37
CA ASN A 32 -10.36 -6.37 -53.22
C ASN A 32 -9.80 -6.56 -51.80
N THR A 33 -9.97 -5.59 -50.90
CA THR A 33 -9.47 -5.69 -49.51
C THR A 33 -10.62 -5.93 -48.53
N GLY A 34 -11.00 -7.20 -48.35
CA GLY A 34 -11.62 -7.74 -47.13
C GLY A 34 -12.71 -6.89 -46.46
N GLN A 35 -13.72 -6.45 -47.21
CA GLN A 35 -14.88 -5.77 -46.63
C GLN A 35 -15.70 -6.77 -45.81
N THR A 36 -15.91 -6.50 -44.53
CA THR A 36 -16.82 -7.29 -43.69
C THR A 36 -17.89 -6.38 -43.12
N THR A 37 -19.15 -6.71 -43.39
CA THR A 37 -20.29 -6.04 -42.78
C THR A 37 -20.44 -6.59 -41.36
N VAL A 38 -20.21 -5.74 -40.36
CA VAL A 38 -20.40 -6.10 -38.95
C VAL A 38 -21.72 -5.50 -38.50
N ASP A 39 -22.57 -6.33 -37.91
CA ASP A 39 -23.82 -5.89 -37.30
C ASP A 39 -23.52 -5.40 -35.88
N VAL A 40 -23.59 -4.08 -35.68
CA VAL A 40 -23.32 -3.47 -34.38
C VAL A 40 -24.65 -3.25 -33.67
N PRO A 41 -24.86 -3.83 -32.48
CA PRO A 41 -26.06 -3.55 -31.70
C PRO A 41 -26.21 -2.03 -31.53
N PHE A 42 -27.40 -1.49 -31.75
CA PHE A 42 -27.77 -0.06 -31.68
C PHE A 42 -27.37 0.85 -32.86
N ALA A 43 -26.40 0.49 -33.70
CA ALA A 43 -25.96 1.33 -34.84
C ALA A 43 -26.25 0.74 -36.23
N GLY A 44 -26.70 -0.52 -36.29
CA GLY A 44 -27.03 -1.21 -37.53
C GLY A 44 -25.78 -1.75 -38.26
N LYS A 45 -25.96 -2.10 -39.55
CA LYS A 45 -24.90 -2.70 -40.37
C LYS A 45 -23.89 -1.64 -40.80
N MET A 46 -22.66 -1.73 -40.26
CA MET A 46 -21.54 -0.91 -40.70
C MET A 46 -20.56 -1.74 -41.55
N THR A 47 -20.19 -1.20 -42.71
CA THR A 47 -19.08 -1.73 -43.51
C THR A 47 -17.79 -1.22 -42.89
N THR A 48 -16.98 -2.12 -42.33
CA THR A 48 -15.74 -1.73 -41.63
C THR A 48 -14.57 -2.65 -41.99
N ASN A 49 -13.36 -2.22 -41.66
CA ASN A 49 -12.13 -2.98 -41.82
C ASN A 49 -11.77 -3.67 -40.50
N VAL A 50 -11.72 -5.01 -40.53
CA VAL A 50 -11.46 -5.88 -39.35
C VAL A 50 -10.23 -5.47 -38.52
N PRO A 51 -9.07 -5.09 -39.12
CA PRO A 51 -7.90 -4.62 -38.39
C PRO A 51 -8.17 -3.33 -37.60
N ALA A 52 -8.93 -2.37 -38.14
CA ALA A 52 -9.23 -1.12 -37.46
C ALA A 52 -10.14 -1.36 -36.23
N LEU A 53 -11.12 -2.26 -36.37
CA LEU A 53 -11.98 -2.66 -35.27
C LEU A 53 -11.18 -3.38 -34.17
N ALA A 54 -10.24 -4.25 -34.55
CA ALA A 54 -9.35 -4.92 -33.61
C ALA A 54 -8.49 -3.93 -32.79
N PHE A 55 -7.95 -2.87 -33.42
CA PHE A 55 -7.18 -1.84 -32.71
C PHE A 55 -8.00 -1.07 -31.68
N VAL A 56 -9.26 -0.76 -31.99
CA VAL A 56 -10.16 -0.07 -31.04
C VAL A 56 -10.45 -0.97 -29.83
N PHE A 57 -10.79 -2.24 -30.05
CA PHE A 57 -11.05 -3.18 -28.95
C PHE A 57 -9.79 -3.45 -28.12
N LEU A 58 -8.61 -3.55 -28.75
CA LEU A 58 -7.35 -3.76 -28.05
C LEU A 58 -6.97 -2.55 -27.18
N GLY A 59 -7.14 -1.33 -27.71
CA GLY A 59 -6.92 -0.11 -26.95
C GLY A 59 -7.87 0.01 -25.75
N PHE A 60 -9.14 -0.37 -25.92
CA PHE A 60 -10.12 -0.38 -24.84
C PHE A 60 -9.81 -1.43 -23.77
N ALA A 61 -9.38 -2.63 -24.18
CA ALA A 61 -8.96 -3.69 -23.26
C ALA A 61 -7.73 -3.28 -22.44
N LEU A 62 -6.74 -2.62 -23.07
CA LEU A 62 -5.56 -2.08 -22.39
C LEU A 62 -5.92 -0.98 -21.38
N ALA A 63 -6.81 -0.07 -21.77
CA ALA A 63 -7.28 1.01 -20.89
C ALA A 63 -8.05 0.48 -19.67
N ILE A 64 -8.90 -0.54 -19.84
CA ILE A 64 -9.59 -1.21 -18.72
C ILE A 64 -8.59 -1.95 -17.83
N TYR A 65 -7.61 -2.64 -18.42
CA TYR A 65 -6.62 -3.40 -17.66
C TYR A 65 -5.76 -2.49 -16.78
N ASP A 66 -5.31 -1.35 -17.29
CA ASP A 66 -4.54 -0.38 -16.51
C ASP A 66 -5.42 0.39 -15.52
N GLY A 67 -6.65 0.75 -15.91
CA GLY A 67 -7.64 1.38 -15.02
C GLY A 67 -8.05 0.53 -13.82
N ARG A 68 -7.94 -0.81 -13.91
CA ARG A 68 -8.12 -1.71 -12.76
C ARG A 68 -6.91 -1.81 -11.84
N LYS A 69 -5.72 -1.43 -12.31
CA LYS A 69 -4.50 -1.36 -11.48
C LYS A 69 -4.35 0.00 -10.81
N GLY A 70 -4.91 1.05 -11.40
CA GLY A 70 -5.08 2.35 -10.77
C GLY A 70 -6.31 2.37 -9.88
N SER A 71 -6.31 1.61 -8.78
CA SER A 71 -7.27 1.85 -7.70
C SER A 71 -7.20 3.33 -7.32
N ALA A 72 -8.33 4.04 -7.35
CA ALA A 72 -8.43 5.37 -6.76
C ALA A 72 -7.80 5.32 -5.35
N PRO A 73 -7.05 6.35 -4.91
CA PRO A 73 -6.38 6.29 -3.62
C PRO A 73 -7.42 5.97 -2.56
N ALA A 74 -7.34 4.77 -2.00
CA ALA A 74 -8.24 4.34 -0.97
C ALA A 74 -8.08 5.35 0.18
N SER A 75 -9.20 5.86 0.70
CA SER A 75 -9.15 6.84 1.80
C SER A 75 -8.23 6.32 2.90
N PRO A 76 -7.29 7.16 3.40
CA PRO A 76 -6.32 6.71 4.38
C PRO A 76 -7.03 6.13 5.61
N ALA A 77 -6.50 5.03 6.08
CA ALA A 77 -6.91 4.26 7.22
C ALA A 77 -5.92 4.46 8.35
N THR A 78 -6.41 4.88 9.52
CA THR A 78 -5.58 5.00 10.71
C THR A 78 -5.37 3.64 11.35
N TRP A 79 -4.10 3.29 11.58
CA TRP A 79 -3.67 2.19 12.42
C TRP A 79 -3.16 2.72 13.76
N THR A 80 -3.46 2.01 14.84
CA THR A 80 -3.09 2.40 16.21
C THR A 80 -2.31 1.28 16.89
N LEU A 81 -1.11 1.59 17.37
CA LEU A 81 -0.27 0.70 18.17
C LEU A 81 -0.27 1.20 19.61
N ARG A 82 -0.58 0.32 20.57
CA ARG A 82 -0.63 0.65 22.00
C ARG A 82 0.16 -0.35 22.81
N GLY A 83 0.81 0.12 23.86
CA GLY A 83 1.51 -0.77 24.77
C GLY A 83 2.15 -0.01 25.91
N SER A 84 3.03 -0.70 26.63
CA SER A 84 3.85 -0.08 27.66
C SER A 84 5.24 -0.69 27.67
N PHE A 85 6.23 0.12 28.02
CA PHE A 85 7.56 -0.35 28.33
C PHE A 85 7.66 -0.58 29.84
N ALA A 86 8.25 -1.72 30.22
CA ALA A 86 8.54 -2.05 31.60
C ALA A 86 9.92 -1.51 31.96
N ALA A 87 9.98 -0.75 33.06
CA ALA A 87 11.26 -0.30 33.59
C ALA A 87 12.06 -1.52 34.05
N PRO A 88 13.35 -1.61 33.72
CA PRO A 88 14.21 -2.65 34.23
C PRO A 88 14.35 -2.53 35.76
N GLN A 89 14.42 -3.68 36.44
CA GLN A 89 14.54 -3.72 37.89
C GLN A 89 15.89 -3.13 38.32
N ARG A 90 15.92 -1.83 38.72
CA ARG A 90 16.90 -1.17 39.64
C ARG A 90 17.09 0.34 39.46
N SER A 91 16.37 1.05 38.60
CA SER A 91 16.60 2.49 38.39
C SER A 91 15.37 3.36 38.62
N ASN A 92 15.58 4.59 39.12
CA ASN A 92 14.66 5.71 38.94
C ASN A 92 14.62 6.06 37.44
N PHE A 93 13.83 5.31 36.67
CA PHE A 93 13.74 5.44 35.22
C PHE A 93 12.72 6.52 34.87
N SER A 94 13.15 7.59 34.20
CA SER A 94 12.25 8.64 33.72
C SER A 94 11.84 8.35 32.28
N TRP A 95 10.56 8.16 32.03
CA TRP A 95 10.03 7.91 30.69
C TRP A 95 10.00 9.15 29.80
N SER A 96 10.06 10.35 30.40
CA SER A 96 9.92 11.63 29.71
C SER A 96 11.05 11.95 28.72
N THR A 97 12.20 11.31 28.89
CA THR A 97 13.42 11.51 28.09
C THR A 97 13.52 10.54 26.91
N GLY A 98 12.64 9.53 26.85
CA GLY A 98 12.60 8.57 25.74
C GLY A 98 11.61 8.97 24.67
N TRP A 99 11.76 8.38 23.49
CA TRP A 99 10.80 8.49 22.40
C TRP A 99 10.57 7.14 21.72
N VAL A 100 9.38 7.00 21.14
CA VAL A 100 9.03 5.87 20.26
C VAL A 100 9.03 6.35 18.82
N GLU A 101 9.55 5.51 17.92
CA GLU A 101 9.57 5.73 16.48
C GLU A 101 9.06 4.48 15.75
N LEU A 102 8.38 4.68 14.62
CA LEU A 102 8.07 3.62 13.67
C LEU A 102 9.12 3.66 12.56
N VAL A 103 9.67 2.52 12.16
CA VAL A 103 10.63 2.47 11.06
C VAL A 103 9.93 1.89 9.83
N PRO A 104 9.99 2.52 8.64
CA PRO A 104 10.73 3.76 8.29
C PRO A 104 9.95 5.08 8.54
N THR A 105 8.74 5.00 9.08
CA THR A 105 7.85 6.17 9.25
C THR A 105 8.27 6.99 10.47
N LYS A 106 9.13 8.01 10.30
CA LYS A 106 9.69 8.89 11.35
C LYS A 106 8.67 9.70 12.17
N THR A 107 7.71 9.02 12.80
CA THR A 107 6.68 9.58 13.67
C THR A 107 7.19 9.45 15.09
N HIS A 108 7.60 10.56 15.67
CA HIS A 108 8.02 10.60 17.07
C HIS A 108 6.79 10.72 17.98
N VAL A 109 6.62 9.74 18.86
CA VAL A 109 5.56 9.76 19.88
C VAL A 109 6.18 9.91 21.26
N LYS A 110 5.66 10.90 22.01
CA LYS A 110 6.01 11.10 23.41
C LYS A 110 5.36 10.01 24.26
N LEU A 111 6.16 9.35 25.09
CA LEU A 111 5.65 8.39 26.06
C LEU A 111 4.95 9.10 27.22
N SER A 112 3.98 8.40 27.80
CA SER A 112 3.43 8.76 29.09
C SER A 112 4.43 8.51 30.21
N ASN A 113 4.28 9.22 31.34
CA ASN A 113 5.18 9.10 32.52
C ASN A 113 5.21 7.70 33.17
N ASN A 114 4.35 6.78 32.74
CA ASN A 114 4.29 5.40 33.20
C ASN A 114 4.86 4.41 32.15
N GLY A 115 5.49 4.90 31.08
CA GLY A 115 6.02 4.07 30.00
C GLY A 115 4.98 3.61 28.98
N ALA A 116 3.71 4.03 29.11
CA ALA A 116 2.69 3.75 28.11
C ALA A 116 2.91 4.58 26.84
N PHE A 117 2.65 3.95 25.68
CA PHE A 117 2.73 4.60 24.38
C PHE A 117 1.47 4.32 23.56
N GLU A 118 1.14 5.28 22.69
CA GLU A 118 0.11 5.14 21.67
C GLU A 118 0.61 5.82 20.39
N VAL A 119 0.88 5.03 19.36
CA VAL A 119 1.36 5.52 18.06
C VAL A 119 0.27 5.32 17.02
N THR A 120 -0.04 6.37 16.27
CA THR A 120 -0.97 6.30 15.15
C THR A 120 -0.24 6.55 13.84
N THR A 121 -0.61 5.81 12.80
CA THR A 121 -0.09 6.00 11.45
C THR A 121 -1.22 5.86 10.43
N GLU A 122 -1.15 6.62 9.33
CA GLU A 122 -2.13 6.58 8.25
C GLU A 122 -1.59 5.76 7.09
N LEU A 123 -2.31 4.70 6.72
CA LEU A 123 -1.97 3.79 5.62
C LEU A 123 -3.10 3.73 4.59
N GLU A 124 -2.82 3.26 3.38
CA GLU A 124 -3.89 2.97 2.41
C GLU A 124 -4.86 1.92 3.00
N ALA A 125 -6.16 2.01 2.71
CA ALA A 125 -7.18 1.23 3.41
C ALA A 125 -7.04 -0.30 3.28
N ASP A 126 -6.39 -0.75 2.22
CA ASP A 126 -6.11 -2.13 1.87
C ASP A 126 -4.74 -2.63 2.39
N LYS A 127 -3.89 -1.73 2.91
CA LYS A 127 -2.58 -2.10 3.46
C LYS A 127 -2.67 -2.50 4.93
N PHE A 128 -1.94 -3.55 5.26
CA PHE A 128 -1.71 -3.96 6.63
C PHE A 128 -0.51 -3.19 7.20
N ILE A 129 -0.41 -3.14 8.53
CA ILE A 129 0.62 -2.29 9.17
C ILE A 129 2.04 -2.74 8.84
N THR A 130 2.28 -4.04 8.72
CA THR A 130 3.59 -4.60 8.37
C THR A 130 3.97 -4.40 6.90
N ASP A 131 3.06 -3.88 6.07
CA ASP A 131 3.39 -3.52 4.68
C ASP A 131 4.06 -2.15 4.57
N ALA A 132 4.01 -1.35 5.64
CA ALA A 132 4.48 0.03 5.67
C ALA A 132 5.36 0.36 6.86
N VAL A 133 5.30 -0.43 7.92
CA VAL A 133 6.13 -0.30 9.12
C VAL A 133 6.77 -1.65 9.40
N ASP A 134 8.09 -1.66 9.41
CA ASP A 134 8.88 -2.85 9.69
C ASP A 134 9.05 -3.01 11.20
N GLU A 135 9.40 -1.93 11.90
CA GLU A 135 9.85 -1.97 13.29
C GLU A 135 9.23 -0.87 14.15
N LEU A 136 9.06 -1.17 15.44
CA LEU A 136 8.75 -0.21 16.49
C LEU A 136 9.96 -0.09 17.42
N ASP A 137 10.56 1.10 17.41
CA ASP A 137 11.77 1.39 18.16
C ASP A 137 11.47 2.30 19.35
N TYR A 138 12.01 1.93 20.50
CA TYR A 138 12.08 2.77 21.67
C TYR A 138 13.54 3.11 21.96
N THR A 139 13.82 4.40 22.06
CA THR A 139 15.14 4.91 22.40
C THR A 139 15.09 5.79 23.64
N HIS A 140 16.04 5.57 24.54
CA HIS A 140 16.27 6.34 25.75
C HIS A 140 17.78 6.42 26.03
N ASP A 141 18.23 7.44 26.75
CA ASP A 141 19.66 7.65 27.06
C ASP A 141 20.32 6.44 27.77
N LEU A 142 19.51 5.67 28.49
CA LEU A 142 19.97 4.52 29.24
C LEU A 142 19.78 3.20 28.48
N GLY A 143 18.91 3.12 27.48
CA GLY A 143 18.60 1.85 26.85
C GLY A 143 17.64 1.95 25.68
N SER A 144 17.40 0.82 25.04
CA SER A 144 16.52 0.72 23.88
C SER A 144 15.73 -0.58 23.88
N SER A 145 14.66 -0.59 23.09
CA SER A 145 13.92 -1.79 22.74
C SER A 145 13.51 -1.68 21.28
N GLN A 146 13.61 -2.79 20.56
CA GLN A 146 13.23 -2.90 19.17
C GLN A 146 12.23 -4.05 19.03
N ILE A 147 11.17 -3.81 18.26
CA ILE A 147 10.13 -4.80 17.99
C ILE A 147 9.96 -4.92 16.49
N ASP A 148 10.35 -6.06 15.92
CA ASP A 148 10.03 -6.43 14.55
C ASP A 148 8.54 -6.77 14.46
N LEU A 149 7.77 -5.91 13.78
CA LEU A 149 6.32 -6.06 13.69
C LEU A 149 5.92 -7.26 12.84
N GLN A 150 6.69 -7.57 11.80
CA GLN A 150 6.39 -8.70 10.92
C GLN A 150 6.58 -10.01 11.67
N GLN A 151 7.70 -10.16 12.39
CA GLN A 151 7.97 -11.33 13.21
C GLN A 151 6.95 -11.47 14.35
N GLU A 152 6.57 -10.37 15.01
CA GLU A 152 5.59 -10.42 16.10
C GLU A 152 4.19 -10.80 15.64
N VAL A 153 3.74 -10.29 14.49
CA VAL A 153 2.44 -10.70 13.90
C VAL A 153 2.47 -12.19 13.53
N GLN A 154 3.57 -12.69 12.96
CA GLN A 154 3.74 -14.13 12.70
C GLN A 154 3.71 -14.95 13.99
N ASN A 155 4.42 -14.51 15.03
CA ASN A 155 4.45 -15.19 16.32
C ASN A 155 3.04 -15.26 16.94
N PHE A 156 2.27 -14.16 16.84
CA PHE A 156 0.90 -14.07 17.32
C PHE A 156 -0.05 -14.99 16.55
N ASP A 157 -0.02 -14.95 15.22
CA ASP A 157 -0.85 -15.81 14.36
C ASP A 157 -0.50 -17.30 14.56
N ALA A 158 0.77 -17.62 14.79
CA ALA A 158 1.26 -18.97 15.11
C ALA A 158 1.01 -19.40 16.57
N ARG A 159 0.46 -18.52 17.42
CA ARG A 159 0.23 -18.75 18.87
C ARG A 159 1.49 -19.17 19.64
N THR A 160 2.62 -18.57 19.27
CA THR A 160 3.90 -18.76 19.95
C THR A 160 4.16 -17.61 20.94
N ASN A 161 5.39 -17.47 21.44
CA ASN A 161 5.74 -16.43 22.38
C ASN A 161 5.76 -15.06 21.68
N SER A 162 4.61 -14.39 21.63
CA SER A 162 4.45 -13.05 21.07
C SER A 162 4.30 -11.99 22.16
N LEU A 163 4.88 -10.82 21.89
CA LEU A 163 4.68 -9.57 22.61
C LEU A 163 3.32 -8.93 22.30
N ILE A 164 2.61 -9.34 21.26
CA ILE A 164 1.25 -8.88 20.99
C ILE A 164 0.29 -9.57 21.96
N GLU A 165 -0.47 -8.75 22.69
CA GLU A 165 -1.57 -9.19 23.54
C GLU A 165 -2.86 -9.36 22.72
N SER A 166 -3.14 -8.39 21.84
CA SER A 166 -4.34 -8.40 21.00
C SER A 166 -4.08 -7.73 19.65
N LEU A 167 -4.61 -8.32 18.58
CA LEU A 167 -4.59 -7.79 17.22
C LEU A 167 -6.02 -7.78 16.69
N ASP A 168 -6.58 -6.57 16.52
CA ASP A 168 -7.88 -6.39 15.89
C ASP A 168 -7.73 -5.76 14.51
N ARG A 169 -7.92 -6.59 13.47
CA ARG A 169 -7.82 -6.17 12.06
C ARG A 169 -9.00 -5.30 11.61
N LYS A 170 -10.15 -5.33 12.31
CA LYS A 170 -11.31 -4.49 11.98
C LYS A 170 -11.15 -3.09 12.53
N THR A 171 -10.69 -2.97 13.77
CA THR A 171 -10.40 -1.67 14.41
C THR A 171 -8.98 -1.18 14.17
N ARG A 172 -8.17 -1.95 13.41
CA ARG A 172 -6.78 -1.62 13.01
C ARG A 172 -5.91 -1.27 14.22
N THR A 173 -6.06 -2.05 15.28
CA THR A 173 -5.40 -1.82 16.56
C THR A 173 -4.52 -3.00 16.95
N ILE A 174 -3.28 -2.71 17.34
CA ILE A 174 -2.36 -3.67 17.94
C ILE A 174 -2.10 -3.26 19.39
N ILE A 175 -2.28 -4.19 20.32
CA ILE A 175 -1.99 -4.01 21.74
C ILE A 175 -0.84 -4.92 22.11
N PHE A 176 0.25 -4.35 22.63
CA PHE A 176 1.44 -5.04 23.09
C PHE A 176 1.41 -5.26 24.61
N LYS A 177 1.89 -6.42 25.04
CA LYS A 177 2.28 -6.72 26.42
C LYS A 177 3.41 -5.78 26.87
N PRO A 178 3.66 -5.64 28.19
CA PRO A 178 4.78 -4.85 28.68
C PRO A 178 6.12 -5.31 28.10
N VAL A 179 6.81 -4.41 27.39
CA VAL A 179 8.07 -4.71 26.70
C VAL A 179 9.25 -4.31 27.58
N SER A 180 10.19 -5.23 27.79
CA SER A 180 11.37 -4.95 28.63
C SER A 180 12.41 -4.14 27.87
N VAL A 181 12.87 -3.04 28.47
CA VAL A 181 13.94 -2.21 27.90
C VAL A 181 15.31 -2.84 28.18
N THR A 182 16.16 -2.91 27.17
CA THR A 182 17.55 -3.37 27.31
C THR A 182 18.46 -2.17 27.55
N PHE A 183 19.22 -2.16 28.65
CA PHE A 183 20.19 -1.09 28.90
C PHE A 183 21.35 -1.16 27.90
N PHE A 184 21.87 0.00 27.52
CA PHE A 184 23.21 0.05 26.96
C PHE A 184 24.17 -0.37 28.08
N ASP A 185 24.90 -1.46 27.86
CA ASP A 185 25.83 -1.99 28.85
C ASP A 185 26.82 -0.87 29.22
N GLN A 186 26.74 -0.36 30.45
CA GLN A 186 27.73 0.57 30.98
C GLN A 186 28.94 -0.26 31.43
N SER A 187 29.56 -0.97 30.49
CA SER A 187 30.85 -1.60 30.75
C SER A 187 31.90 -0.50 30.90
N THR A 188 32.23 -0.21 32.17
CA THR A 188 33.50 0.38 32.64
C THR A 188 33.91 1.73 32.06
N ASN A 189 33.74 2.78 32.88
CA ASN A 189 34.79 3.77 33.10
C ASN A 189 35.16 3.79 34.58
#